data_AF-A0A1I5E5Z3-F1
#
_entry.id   AF-A0A1I5E5Z3-F1
#
_cell.length_a   1.000
_cell.length_b   1.000
_cell.length_c   1.000
_cell.angle_alpha   90.00
_cell.angle_beta   90.00
_cell.angle_gamma   90.00
#
_symmetry.space_group_name_H-M   'P 1'
#
loop_
_entity.id
_entity.type
_entity.pdbx_description
1 polymer ?
#
loop_
_entity_poly.entity_id
_entity_poly.type
_entity_poly.pdbx_seq_one_letter_code
_entity_poly.pdbx_strand_id
1 'polypeptide(L)'
;MYETADGGRAAPAAPGWGCPVMVSDVEPLLGFDALPLLRDQALEPGECRRLGFVFLSPQEAVAAIEKAGRFYLWEGRFVGEATVVANGS
;
A
#
# COMPACT_ATOMS: atom_id res chain seq x y z
N MET A 1 -0.95 -8.03 -2.03
CA MET A 1 -2.18 -7.99 -1.21
C MET A 1 -2.30 -9.31 -0.50
N TYR A 2 -2.84 -9.37 0.71
CA TYR A 2 -3.10 -10.65 1.37
C TYR A 2 -4.29 -11.35 0.71
N GLU A 3 -4.36 -12.68 0.83
CA GLU A 3 -5.54 -13.45 0.48
C GLU A 3 -6.72 -13.04 1.38
N THR A 4 -7.95 -13.11 0.88
CA THR A 4 -9.14 -12.81 1.70
C THR A 4 -9.17 -13.66 2.97
N ALA A 5 -8.76 -14.94 2.88
CA ALA A 5 -8.68 -15.86 4.01
C ALA A 5 -7.67 -15.44 5.09
N ASP A 6 -6.62 -14.71 4.71
CA ASP A 6 -5.55 -14.24 5.61
C ASP A 6 -5.76 -12.80 6.08
N GLY A 7 -6.94 -12.24 5.81
CA GLY A 7 -7.28 -10.88 6.17
C GLY A 7 -6.99 -9.84 5.09
N GLY A 8 -6.81 -10.25 3.84
CA GLY A 8 -6.89 -9.35 2.68
C GLY A 8 -8.29 -8.80 2.46
N ARG A 9 -8.44 -7.98 1.41
CA ARG A 9 -9.73 -7.37 1.07
C ARG A 9 -10.77 -8.44 0.71
N ALA A 10 -12.05 -8.12 0.93
CA ALA A 10 -13.17 -9.00 0.58
C ALA A 10 -13.53 -8.96 -0.92
N ALA A 11 -13.03 -7.96 -1.63
CA ALA A 11 -13.25 -7.75 -3.05
C ALA A 11 -12.00 -7.08 -3.67
N PRO A 12 -11.85 -7.12 -5.01
CA PRO A 12 -10.70 -6.55 -5.69
C PRO A 12 -10.59 -5.05 -5.45
N ALA A 13 -9.36 -4.54 -5.45
CA ALA A 13 -9.12 -3.11 -5.48
C ALA A 13 -9.32 -2.56 -6.89
N ALA A 14 -10.40 -1.83 -7.09
CA ALA A 14 -10.64 -1.14 -8.36
C ALA A 14 -9.75 0.10 -8.51
N PRO A 15 -9.49 0.55 -9.75
CA PRO A 15 -8.86 1.85 -10.00
C PRO A 15 -9.54 3.01 -9.24
N GLY A 16 -8.72 3.89 -8.67
CA GLY A 16 -9.19 4.97 -7.79
C GLY A 16 -9.35 4.57 -6.31
N TRP A 17 -9.04 3.32 -5.96
CA TRP A 17 -8.97 2.89 -4.57
C TRP A 17 -7.93 3.71 -3.78
N GLY A 18 -8.40 4.45 -2.78
CA GLY A 18 -7.56 5.12 -1.79
C GLY A 18 -7.32 4.22 -0.58
N CYS A 19 -6.07 4.15 -0.13
CA CYS A 19 -5.63 3.31 0.96
C CYS A 19 -4.53 4.03 1.75
N PRO A 20 -4.76 4.36 3.02
CA PRO A 20 -3.66 4.71 3.92
C PRO A 20 -2.60 3.60 3.91
N VAL A 21 -1.33 4.01 3.93
CA VAL A 21 -0.22 3.08 4.09
C VAL A 21 0.51 3.35 5.39
N MET A 22 0.86 2.29 6.12
CA MET A 22 1.54 2.37 7.41
C MET A 22 3.02 2.03 7.23
N VAL A 23 3.92 2.83 7.82
CA VAL A 23 5.37 2.57 7.74
C VAL A 23 5.86 1.49 8.72
N SER A 24 4.98 1.05 9.62
CA SER A 24 5.20 -0.04 10.57
C SER A 24 3.87 -0.71 10.92
N ASP A 25 3.94 -1.96 11.37
CA ASP A 25 2.84 -2.75 11.95
C ASP A 25 2.83 -2.71 13.49
N VAL A 26 3.64 -1.86 14.11
CA VAL A 26 3.76 -1.69 15.56
C VAL A 26 3.21 -0.33 15.99
N GLU A 27 2.47 -0.31 17.10
CA GLU A 27 1.92 0.92 17.68
C GLU A 27 3.00 1.85 18.28
N PRO A 28 2.87 3.18 18.15
CA PRO A 28 1.80 3.89 17.47
C PRO A 28 1.91 3.80 15.94
N LEU A 29 0.78 3.55 15.25
CA LEU A 29 0.76 3.54 13.80
C LEU A 29 1.01 4.95 13.22
N LEU A 30 1.97 5.05 12.31
CA LEU A 30 2.20 6.21 11.45
C LEU A 30 1.83 5.84 10.02
N GLY A 31 0.87 6.57 9.46
CA GLY A 31 0.38 6.31 8.10
C GLY A 31 0.18 7.55 7.25
N PHE A 32 0.13 7.32 5.94
CA PHE A 32 -0.03 8.35 4.92
C PHE A 32 -1.11 7.93 3.92
N ASP A 33 -2.01 8.85 3.59
CA ASP A 33 -3.03 8.61 2.56
C ASP A 33 -2.38 8.46 1.19
N ALA A 34 -2.70 7.35 0.51
CA ALA A 34 -2.12 7.00 -0.77
C ALA A 34 -3.16 6.44 -1.75
N LEU A 35 -2.84 6.54 -3.05
CA LEU A 35 -3.53 5.86 -4.13
C LEU A 35 -2.53 4.98 -4.89
N PRO A 36 -2.65 3.64 -4.85
CA PRO A 36 -1.95 2.77 -5.78
C PRO A 36 -2.40 3.02 -7.23
N LEU A 37 -1.43 3.12 -8.14
CA LEU A 37 -1.66 3.37 -9.56
C LEU A 37 -2.02 2.07 -10.29
N LEU A 38 -3.28 1.65 -10.15
CA LEU A 38 -3.82 0.42 -10.72
C LEU A 38 -4.13 0.49 -12.23
N ARG A 39 -4.10 1.70 -12.81
CA ARG A 39 -4.50 1.96 -14.21
C ARG A 39 -5.91 1.45 -14.49
N ASP A 40 -6.06 0.45 -15.36
CA ASP A 40 -7.29 -0.16 -15.81
C ASP A 40 -7.50 -1.58 -15.24
N GLN A 41 -6.59 -2.05 -14.39
CA GLN A 41 -6.63 -3.42 -13.84
C GLN A 41 -6.78 -3.41 -12.34
N ALA A 42 -7.84 -4.05 -11.84
CA ALA A 42 -8.00 -4.25 -10.41
C ALA A 42 -6.82 -5.04 -9.82
N LEU A 43 -6.52 -4.82 -8.54
CA LEU A 43 -5.60 -5.66 -7.77
C LEU A 43 -6.41 -6.67 -6.97
N GLU A 44 -6.23 -7.95 -7.26
CA GLU A 44 -6.97 -9.03 -6.61
C GLU A 44 -6.43 -9.31 -5.19
N PRO A 45 -7.26 -9.79 -4.24
CA PRO A 45 -6.75 -10.43 -3.04
C PRO A 45 -5.75 -11.54 -3.39
N GLY A 46 -4.69 -11.66 -2.59
CA GLY A 46 -3.58 -12.60 -2.85
C GLY A 46 -2.57 -12.14 -3.91
N GLU A 47 -2.90 -11.14 -4.73
CA GLU A 47 -2.03 -10.73 -5.84
C GLU A 47 -0.77 -9.99 -5.37
N CYS A 48 0.36 -10.28 -6.00
CA CYS A 48 1.59 -9.50 -5.89
C CYS A 48 1.88 -8.76 -7.21
N ARG A 49 1.98 -7.43 -7.15
CA ARG A 49 2.19 -6.56 -8.32
C ARG A 49 3.11 -5.39 -7.97
N ARG A 50 4.01 -5.02 -8.90
CA ARG A 50 4.78 -3.77 -8.81
C ARG A 50 3.89 -2.60 -9.23
N LEU A 51 3.73 -1.63 -8.34
CA LEU A 51 2.83 -0.48 -8.52
C LEU A 51 3.53 0.83 -8.17
N GLY A 52 3.14 1.90 -8.87
CA GLY A 52 3.42 3.26 -8.40
C GLY A 52 2.37 3.69 -7.37
N PHE A 53 2.71 4.67 -6.54
CA PHE A 53 1.82 5.24 -5.54
C PHE A 53 1.81 6.77 -5.65
N VAL A 54 0.63 7.36 -5.47
CA VAL A 54 0.47 8.81 -5.29
C VAL A 54 0.11 9.06 -3.84
N PHE A 55 0.78 10.02 -3.20
CA PHE A 55 0.55 10.37 -1.80
C PHE A 55 -0.10 11.75 -1.69
N LEU A 56 -1.01 11.91 -0.73
CA LEU A 56 -1.64 13.21 -0.46
C LEU A 56 -0.64 14.22 0.15
N SER A 57 0.27 13.72 0.99
CA SER A 57 1.37 14.49 1.61
C SER A 57 2.73 13.97 1.15
N PRO A 58 3.13 14.19 -0.13
CA PRO A 58 4.24 13.47 -0.74
C PRO A 58 5.60 13.75 -0.09
N GLN A 59 5.84 14.95 0.42
CA GLN A 59 7.13 15.35 1.02
C GLN A 59 7.44 14.52 2.27
N GLU A 60 6.45 14.30 3.12
CA GLU A 60 6.59 13.53 4.37
C GLU A 60 6.49 12.02 4.09
N ALA A 61 5.52 11.62 3.27
CA ALA A 61 5.24 10.21 2.99
C ALA A 61 6.40 9.52 2.29
N VAL A 62 6.95 10.12 1.22
CA VAL A 62 8.00 9.48 0.41
C VAL A 62 9.25 9.26 1.26
N ALA A 63 9.72 10.27 1.97
CA ALA A 63 10.90 10.14 2.82
C ALA A 63 10.72 9.09 3.94
N ALA A 64 9.54 9.04 4.56
CA ALA A 64 9.25 8.05 5.60
C ALA A 64 9.18 6.62 5.05
N ILE A 65 8.53 6.43 3.90
CA ILE A 65 8.35 5.13 3.26
C ILE A 65 9.67 4.60 2.69
N GLU A 66 10.46 5.44 2.02
CA GLU A 66 11.78 5.07 1.52
C GLU A 66 12.72 4.67 2.66
N LYS A 67 12.70 5.42 3.77
CA LYS A 67 13.48 5.08 4.97
C LYS A 67 13.03 3.77 5.61
N ALA A 68 11.73 3.49 5.63
CA ALA A 68 11.18 2.25 6.19
C ALA A 68 11.50 1.03 5.31
N GLY A 69 11.55 1.20 3.98
CA GLY A 69 11.84 0.15 3.01
C GLY A 69 10.72 -0.89 2.84
N ARG A 70 9.85 -1.07 3.84
CA ARG A 70 8.59 -1.82 3.79
C ARG A 70 7.47 -0.95 4.35
N PHE A 71 6.27 -1.13 3.82
CA PHE A 71 5.07 -0.50 4.33
C PHE A 71 3.86 -1.42 4.14
N TYR A 72 2.77 -1.11 4.84
CA TYR A 72 1.57 -1.95 4.91
C TYR A 72 0.36 -1.19 4.37
N LEU A 73 -0.53 -1.88 3.67
CA LEU A 73 -1.79 -1.33 3.17
C LEU A 73 -2.86 -1.45 4.27
N TRP A 74 -3.61 -0.37 4.53
CA TRP A 74 -4.55 -0.31 5.65
C TRP A 74 -5.97 0.10 5.24
N GLU A 75 -6.97 -0.67 5.70
CA GLU A 75 -8.40 -0.34 5.60
C GLU A 75 -9.13 -0.65 6.93
N GLY A 76 -8.66 -0.07 8.04
CA GLY A 76 -9.10 -0.44 9.40
C GLY A 76 -8.43 -1.71 9.95
N ARG A 77 -7.61 -2.35 9.11
CA ARG A 77 -6.70 -3.47 9.40
C ARG A 77 -5.67 -3.56 8.27
N PHE A 78 -4.59 -4.32 8.49
CA PHE A 78 -3.61 -4.60 7.43
C PHE A 78 -4.22 -5.55 6.38
N VAL A 79 -4.28 -5.11 5.13
CA VAL A 79 -4.83 -5.88 3.99
C VAL A 79 -3.76 -6.32 2.98
N GLY A 80 -2.52 -5.90 3.21
CA GLY A 80 -1.39 -6.25 2.39
C GLY A 80 -0.15 -5.47 2.80
N GLU A 81 0.90 -5.65 2.04
CA GLU A 81 2.18 -5.00 2.27
C GLU A 81 2.97 -4.86 0.97
N ALA A 82 3.99 -4.02 1.03
CA ALA A 82 4.87 -3.75 -0.08
C ALA A 82 6.28 -3.44 0.42
N THR A 83 7.26 -3.73 -0.43
CA THR A 83 8.65 -3.32 -0.28
C THR A 83 8.95 -2.25 -1.32
N VAL A 84 9.65 -1.19 -0.90
CA VAL A 84 10.11 -0.14 -1.79
C VAL A 84 11.20 -0.73 -2.70
N VAL A 85 10.97 -0.61 -4.00
CA VAL A 85 11.93 -1.03 -5.02
C VAL A 85 12.51 0.22 -5.67
N ALA A 86 13.83 0.31 -5.77
CA ALA A 86 14.45 1.37 -6.55
C ALA A 86 13.88 1.34 -7.98
N ASN A 87 13.58 2.51 -8.53
CA ASN A 87 13.43 2.60 -9.97
C ASN A 87 14.78 2.23 -10.56
N GLY A 88 14.80 1.25 -11.47
CA GLY A 88 16.02 0.85 -12.14
C GLY A 88 16.71 2.09 -12.72
N SER A 89 17.99 2.24 -12.40
CA SER A 89 18.92 3.14 -13.06
C SER A 89 18.94 2.90 -14.57
#